data_AF-A0A1F8N064-F1
#
_entry.id   AF-A0A1F8N064-F1
#
_cell.length_a   1.000
_cell.length_b   1.000
_cell.length_c   1.000
_cell.angle_alpha   90.00
_cell.angle_beta   90.00
_cell.angle_gamma   90.00
#
_symmetry.space_group_name_H-M   'P 1'
#
loop_
_entity.id
_entity.type
_entity.pdbx_description
1 polymer ?
#
loop_
_entity_poly.entity_id
_entity_poly.type
_entity_poly.pdbx_seq_one_letter_code
_entity_poly.pdbx_strand_id
1 'polypeptide(L)'
;MSQRTRILVAVGALVVLAGVVLGIEALRASSSEPTLEPGSIPIYLDGKLVGGFIPDDLTTLEQVSFVDAEEGKTQEGWLLRDMLLLHVKESRLKPDTRILVTSTSRGKSVEITWAEVDDPANWVMFDFAGRGTLKLVSVLERLDVRDEWVQDVNKIEIEND
;
A
#
# COMPACT_ATOMS: atom_id res chain seq x y z
N MET A 1 12.45 38.31 -45.50
CA MET A 1 12.63 38.10 -44.04
C MET A 1 14.03 38.52 -43.64
N SER A 2 14.18 39.29 -42.57
CA SER A 2 15.51 39.68 -42.05
C SER A 2 16.16 38.50 -41.32
N GLN A 3 17.50 38.50 -41.26
CA GLN A 3 18.28 37.49 -40.51
C GLN A 3 17.88 37.43 -39.03
N ARG A 4 17.55 38.59 -38.43
CA ARG A 4 17.02 38.69 -37.05
C ARG A 4 15.70 37.94 -36.87
N THR A 5 14.79 38.06 -37.84
CA THR A 5 13.49 37.35 -37.81
C THR A 5 13.68 35.84 -37.89
N ARG A 6 14.59 35.35 -38.74
CA ARG A 6 14.90 33.91 -38.84
C ARG A 6 15.52 33.35 -37.56
N ILE A 7 16.42 34.09 -36.92
CA ILE A 7 17.04 33.69 -35.65
C ILE A 7 15.98 33.60 -34.54
N LEU A 8 15.10 34.59 -34.42
CA LEU A 8 14.04 34.58 -33.40
C LEU A 8 13.08 33.40 -33.58
N VAL A 9 12.69 33.08 -34.82
CA VAL A 9 11.84 31.92 -35.10
C VAL A 9 12.54 30.62 -34.75
N ALA A 10 13.83 30.47 -35.10
CA ALA A 10 14.59 29.28 -34.77
C ALA A 10 14.76 29.08 -33.25
N VAL A 11 15.08 30.15 -32.52
CA VAL A 11 15.20 30.11 -31.05
C VAL A 11 13.86 29.80 -30.40
N GLY A 12 12.78 30.43 -30.85
CA GLY A 12 11.43 30.17 -30.35
C GLY A 12 11.01 28.70 -30.55
N ALA A 13 11.28 28.14 -31.73
CA ALA A 13 11.03 26.73 -32.01
C ALA A 13 11.84 25.79 -31.09
N LEU A 14 13.10 26.14 -30.82
CA LEU A 14 13.98 25.39 -29.91
C LEU A 14 13.47 25.40 -28.46
N VAL A 15 13.02 26.56 -27.97
CA VAL A 15 12.45 26.69 -26.62
C VAL A 15 11.16 25.88 -26.49
N VAL A 16 10.29 25.91 -27.50
CA VAL A 16 9.06 25.11 -27.51
C VAL A 16 9.38 23.61 -27.49
N LEU A 17 10.33 23.16 -28.32
CA LEU A 17 10.75 21.76 -28.33
C LEU A 17 11.35 21.32 -27.00
N ALA A 18 12.22 22.13 -26.39
CA ALA A 18 12.76 21.85 -25.07
C ALA A 18 11.66 21.78 -24.00
N GLY A 19 10.69 22.71 -24.03
CA GLY A 19 9.54 22.70 -23.13
C GLY A 19 8.69 21.43 -23.27
N VAL A 20 8.46 20.96 -24.49
CA VAL A 20 7.71 19.72 -24.75
C VAL A 20 8.47 18.49 -24.24
N VAL A 21 9.77 18.39 -24.52
CA VAL A 21 10.60 17.26 -24.05
C VAL A 21 10.62 17.20 -22.53
N LEU A 22 10.89 18.33 -21.86
CA LEU A 22 10.89 18.41 -20.40
C LEU A 22 9.51 18.10 -19.80
N GLY A 23 8.44 18.53 -20.45
CA GLY A 23 7.07 18.19 -20.03
C GLY A 23 6.79 16.69 -20.10
N ILE A 24 7.22 16.03 -21.18
CA ILE A 24 7.06 14.58 -21.34
C ILE A 24 7.92 13.81 -20.33
N GLU A 25 9.16 14.25 -20.09
CA GLU A 25 10.04 13.64 -19.10
C GLU A 25 9.49 13.80 -17.67
N ALA A 26 8.95 14.96 -17.32
CA ALA A 26 8.31 15.18 -16.02
C ALA A 26 7.09 14.26 -15.82
N LEU A 27 6.25 14.09 -16.85
CA LEU A 27 5.12 13.16 -16.82
C LEU A 27 5.59 11.70 -16.69
N ARG A 28 6.64 11.32 -17.40
CA ARG A 28 7.20 9.96 -17.34
C ARG A 28 7.84 9.67 -15.99
N ALA A 29 8.62 10.60 -15.45
CA ALA A 29 9.25 10.48 -14.13
C ALA A 29 8.21 10.31 -13.01
N SER A 30 7.06 10.99 -13.11
CA SER A 30 5.93 10.82 -12.18
C SER A 30 5.22 9.47 -12.28
N SER A 31 5.53 8.69 -13.32
CA SER A 31 4.88 7.41 -13.63
C SER A 31 5.77 6.20 -13.33
N SER A 32 7.00 6.39 -12.84
CA SER A 32 7.87 5.28 -12.46
C SER A 32 7.21 4.45 -11.35
N GLU A 33 6.95 3.17 -11.61
CA GLU A 33 6.46 2.26 -10.59
C GLU A 33 7.54 2.00 -9.53
N PRO A 34 7.18 1.85 -8.25
CA PRO A 34 8.12 1.50 -7.20
C PRO A 34 8.85 0.20 -7.53
N THR A 35 10.17 0.18 -7.35
CA THR A 35 10.93 -1.08 -7.34
C THR A 35 10.67 -1.78 -6.02
N LEU A 36 10.25 -3.05 -6.07
CA LEU A 36 10.02 -3.86 -4.87
C LEU A 36 11.28 -4.65 -4.50
N GLU A 37 11.65 -4.59 -3.23
CA GLU A 37 12.67 -5.47 -2.68
C GLU A 37 12.15 -6.92 -2.62
N PRO A 38 13.00 -7.93 -2.84
CA PRO A 38 12.59 -9.33 -2.69
C PRO A 38 12.00 -9.61 -1.30
N GLY A 39 10.83 -10.24 -1.27
CA GLY A 39 10.11 -10.55 -0.03
C GLY A 39 9.16 -9.45 0.45
N SER A 40 9.09 -8.31 -0.25
CA SER A 40 8.09 -7.27 0.04
C SER A 40 6.66 -7.78 -0.19
N ILE A 41 5.71 -7.32 0.61
CA ILE A 41 4.27 -7.50 0.32
C ILE A 41 3.83 -6.29 -0.52
N PRO A 42 3.56 -6.45 -1.83
CA PRO A 42 3.17 -5.35 -2.69
C PRO A 42 1.82 -4.75 -2.28
N ILE A 43 1.74 -3.42 -2.39
CA ILE A 43 0.54 -2.62 -2.12
C ILE A 43 0.11 -1.94 -3.42
N TYR A 44 -1.10 -2.27 -3.88
CA TYR A 44 -1.71 -1.69 -5.06
C TYR A 44 -2.81 -0.71 -4.65
N LEU A 45 -2.86 0.45 -5.30
CA LEU A 45 -3.96 1.41 -5.18
C LEU A 45 -4.59 1.60 -6.57
N ASP A 46 -5.86 1.26 -6.69
CA ASP A 46 -6.62 1.31 -7.95
C ASP A 46 -5.87 0.58 -9.09
N GLY A 47 -5.29 -0.59 -8.77
CA GLY A 47 -4.50 -1.42 -9.69
C GLY A 47 -3.07 -0.94 -9.96
N LYS A 48 -2.65 0.24 -9.47
CA LYS A 48 -1.29 0.75 -9.61
C LYS A 48 -0.44 0.39 -8.38
N LEU A 49 0.75 -0.14 -8.61
CA LEU A 49 1.71 -0.37 -7.52
C LEU A 49 2.13 0.97 -6.90
N VAL A 50 1.90 1.14 -5.60
CA VAL A 50 2.24 2.37 -4.85
C VAL A 50 3.34 2.17 -3.83
N GLY A 51 3.60 0.92 -3.45
CA GLY A 51 4.69 0.58 -2.55
C GLY A 51 4.71 -0.91 -2.27
N GLY A 52 5.57 -1.30 -1.34
CA GLY A 52 5.59 -2.64 -0.79
C GLY A 52 5.99 -2.56 0.66
N PHE A 53 5.31 -3.35 1.49
CA PHE A 53 5.69 -3.49 2.87
C PHE A 53 6.99 -4.31 2.96
N ILE A 54 7.99 -3.74 3.63
CA ILE A 54 9.28 -4.38 3.91
C ILE A 54 9.52 -4.50 5.42
N PRO A 55 10.34 -5.46 5.88
CA PRO A 55 10.66 -5.60 7.30
C PRO A 55 11.16 -4.32 7.97
N ASP A 56 11.89 -3.46 7.24
CA ASP A 56 12.42 -2.21 7.78
C ASP A 56 11.30 -1.21 8.14
N ASP A 57 10.14 -1.24 7.47
CA ASP A 57 8.98 -0.40 7.80
C ASP A 57 8.56 -0.61 9.27
N LEU A 58 8.64 -1.86 9.75
CA LEU A 58 8.26 -2.25 11.11
C LEU A 58 9.08 -1.56 12.20
N THR A 59 10.31 -1.12 11.88
CA THR A 59 11.19 -0.46 12.85
C THR A 59 10.68 0.92 13.26
N THR A 60 9.77 1.48 12.47
CA THR A 60 9.19 2.82 12.68
C THR A 60 7.79 2.78 13.28
N LEU A 61 7.18 1.59 13.34
CA LEU A 61 5.80 1.40 13.74
C LEU A 61 5.70 0.89 15.17
N GLU A 62 4.69 1.36 15.89
CA GLU A 62 4.39 0.90 17.24
C GLU A 62 3.80 -0.51 17.21
N GLN A 63 4.33 -1.39 18.06
CA GLN A 63 3.75 -2.71 18.26
C GLN A 63 2.55 -2.62 19.20
N VAL A 64 1.50 -3.33 18.84
CA VAL A 64 0.29 -3.47 19.61
C VAL A 64 0.02 -4.95 19.89
N SER A 65 -0.83 -5.23 20.87
CA SER A 65 -1.22 -6.60 21.18
C SER A 65 -2.65 -6.71 21.69
N PHE A 66 -3.26 -7.85 21.44
CA PHE A 66 -4.53 -8.24 22.05
C PHE A 66 -4.53 -9.75 22.36
N VAL A 67 -5.44 -10.21 23.20
CA VAL A 67 -5.60 -11.63 23.52
C VAL A 67 -6.74 -12.19 22.67
N ASP A 68 -6.46 -13.21 21.86
CA ASP A 68 -7.50 -13.83 21.04
C ASP A 68 -8.51 -14.60 21.91
N ALA A 69 -9.78 -14.56 21.51
CA ALA A 69 -10.87 -15.13 22.29
C ALA A 69 -10.93 -16.67 22.21
N GLU A 70 -10.36 -17.28 21.17
CA GLU A 70 -10.48 -18.71 20.88
C GLU A 70 -9.51 -19.56 21.72
N GLU A 71 -8.22 -19.22 21.72
CA GLU A 71 -7.17 -19.94 22.44
C GLU A 71 -6.62 -19.15 23.64
N GLY A 72 -7.03 -17.89 23.82
CA GLY A 72 -6.52 -17.03 24.90
C GLY A 72 -5.05 -16.67 24.71
N LYS A 73 -4.53 -16.71 23.49
CA LYS A 73 -3.13 -16.39 23.20
C LYS A 73 -2.99 -14.92 22.84
N THR A 74 -1.89 -14.33 23.29
CA THR A 74 -1.51 -12.98 22.84
C THR A 74 -1.17 -13.03 21.35
N GLN A 75 -1.80 -12.14 20.59
CA GLN A 75 -1.38 -11.75 19.26
C GLN A 75 -0.63 -10.43 19.41
N GLU A 76 0.52 -10.29 18.77
CA GLU A 76 1.40 -9.12 18.88
C GLU A 76 1.88 -8.71 17.49
N GLY A 77 1.80 -7.43 17.15
CA GLY A 77 2.00 -7.03 15.77
C GLY A 77 1.84 -5.54 15.54
N TRP A 78 1.58 -5.16 14.28
CA TRP A 78 1.45 -3.76 13.87
C TRP A 78 0.13 -3.54 13.16
N LEU A 79 -0.51 -2.40 13.45
CA LEU A 79 -1.78 -2.05 12.81
C LEU A 79 -1.59 -1.90 11.30
N LEU A 80 -2.48 -2.53 10.53
CA LEU A 80 -2.51 -2.39 9.07
C LEU A 80 -2.70 -0.93 8.67
N ARG A 81 -3.47 -0.17 9.45
CA ARG A 81 -3.65 1.28 9.29
C ARG A 81 -2.32 2.02 9.16
N ASP A 82 -1.47 1.91 10.18
CA ASP A 82 -0.24 2.67 10.25
C ASP A 82 0.72 2.25 9.14
N MET A 83 0.72 0.96 8.80
CA MET A 83 1.45 0.41 7.65
C MET A 83 0.99 1.00 6.31
N LEU A 84 -0.32 1.06 6.07
CA LEU A 84 -0.86 1.64 4.84
C LEU A 84 -0.54 3.13 4.74
N LEU A 85 -0.55 3.86 5.86
CA LEU A 85 -0.25 5.29 5.90
C LEU A 85 1.22 5.64 5.61
N LEU A 86 2.14 4.66 5.65
CA LEU A 86 3.51 4.84 5.15
C LEU A 86 3.55 4.99 3.62
N HIS A 87 2.62 4.34 2.91
CA HIS A 87 2.65 4.22 1.45
C HIS A 87 1.50 4.97 0.74
N VAL A 88 0.38 5.20 1.43
CA VAL A 88 -0.82 5.84 0.89
C VAL A 88 -1.26 6.98 1.79
N LYS A 89 -1.47 8.16 1.19
CA LYS A 89 -1.99 9.32 1.93
C LYS A 89 -3.41 9.04 2.41
N GLU A 90 -3.68 9.32 3.68
CA GLU A 90 -5.01 9.18 4.29
C GLU A 90 -6.13 9.86 3.48
N SER A 91 -5.86 11.01 2.87
CA SER A 91 -6.82 11.73 2.02
C SER A 91 -7.30 10.94 0.78
N ARG A 92 -6.67 9.81 0.47
CA ARG A 92 -7.02 8.89 -0.63
C ARG A 92 -7.84 7.69 -0.14
N LEU A 93 -8.09 7.57 1.16
CA LEU A 93 -8.76 6.44 1.79
C LEU A 93 -10.09 6.95 2.36
N LYS A 94 -11.16 6.80 1.59
CA LYS A 94 -12.51 7.10 2.06
C LYS A 94 -12.96 5.98 3.01
N PRO A 95 -13.92 6.21 3.92
CA PRO A 95 -14.41 5.17 4.83
C PRO A 95 -14.83 3.86 4.14
N ASP A 96 -15.38 3.94 2.93
CA ASP A 96 -15.83 2.82 2.10
C ASP A 96 -14.75 2.24 1.16
N THR A 97 -13.55 2.82 1.12
CA THR A 97 -12.42 2.27 0.35
C THR A 97 -12.19 0.81 0.74
N ARG A 98 -12.15 -0.08 -0.25
CA ARG A 98 -12.04 -1.52 -0.05
C ARG A 98 -10.56 -1.91 -0.01
N ILE A 99 -10.19 -2.73 0.95
CA ILE A 99 -8.84 -3.24 1.16
C ILE A 99 -8.92 -4.76 1.12
N LEU A 100 -8.34 -5.35 0.09
CA LEU A 100 -8.27 -6.79 -0.10
C LEU A 100 -6.88 -7.28 0.31
N VAL A 101 -6.83 -8.10 1.34
CA VAL A 101 -5.60 -8.73 1.82
C VAL A 101 -5.59 -10.19 1.40
N THR A 102 -4.56 -10.60 0.67
CA THR A 102 -4.50 -11.92 0.02
C THR A 102 -3.28 -12.72 0.44
N SER A 103 -3.48 -14.03 0.59
CA SER A 103 -2.46 -15.07 0.58
C SER A 103 -2.70 -16.02 -0.60
N THR A 104 -1.86 -15.93 -1.62
CA THR A 104 -1.97 -16.81 -2.79
C THR A 104 -1.64 -18.26 -2.44
N SER A 105 -0.65 -18.51 -1.58
CA SER A 105 -0.20 -19.86 -1.22
C SER A 105 -1.23 -20.63 -0.40
N ARG A 106 -2.08 -19.92 0.36
CA ARG A 106 -3.17 -20.49 1.16
C ARG A 106 -4.51 -20.49 0.42
N GLY A 107 -4.62 -19.81 -0.72
CA GLY A 107 -5.89 -19.60 -1.43
C GLY A 107 -6.92 -18.82 -0.60
N LYS A 108 -6.44 -17.86 0.21
CA LYS A 108 -7.27 -17.16 1.19
C LYS A 108 -7.13 -15.65 1.04
N SER A 109 -8.24 -14.95 1.23
CA SER A 109 -8.27 -13.49 1.20
C SER A 109 -9.40 -12.99 2.10
N VAL A 110 -9.26 -11.77 2.56
CA VAL A 110 -10.32 -11.05 3.26
C VAL A 110 -10.42 -9.64 2.70
N GLU A 111 -11.65 -9.18 2.54
CA GLU A 111 -11.95 -7.81 2.19
C GLU A 111 -12.38 -7.05 3.45
N ILE A 112 -11.81 -5.87 3.64
CA ILE A 112 -12.10 -4.99 4.76
C ILE A 112 -12.17 -3.54 4.28
N THR A 113 -12.98 -2.72 4.91
CA THR A 113 -13.09 -1.30 4.58
C THR A 113 -12.03 -0.48 5.30
N TRP A 114 -11.67 0.68 4.76
CA TRP A 114 -10.79 1.60 5.45
C TRP A 114 -11.38 2.03 6.80
N ALA A 115 -12.70 2.23 6.92
CA ALA A 115 -13.32 2.54 8.21
C ALA A 115 -13.05 1.48 9.28
N GLU A 116 -13.05 0.19 8.90
CA GLU A 116 -12.73 -0.90 9.82
C GLU A 116 -11.24 -0.97 10.16
N VAL A 117 -10.37 -0.64 9.20
CA VAL A 117 -8.91 -0.60 9.39
C VAL A 117 -8.48 0.58 10.25
N ASP A 118 -9.10 1.75 10.05
CA ASP A 118 -8.77 3.01 10.72
C ASP A 118 -9.22 3.03 12.19
N ASP A 119 -10.20 2.19 12.57
CA ASP A 119 -10.61 2.02 13.96
C ASP A 119 -9.64 1.07 14.70
N PRO A 120 -8.82 1.58 15.65
CA PRO A 120 -7.85 0.76 16.38
C PRO A 120 -8.52 -0.30 17.27
N ALA A 121 -9.81 -0.15 17.62
CA ALA A 121 -10.52 -1.14 18.42
C ALA A 121 -10.78 -2.45 17.66
N ASN A 122 -10.71 -2.43 16.32
CA ASN A 122 -10.85 -3.64 15.49
C ASN A 122 -9.57 -4.47 15.42
N TRP A 123 -8.44 -3.94 15.90
CA TRP A 123 -7.15 -4.63 15.92
C TRP A 123 -6.78 -5.27 14.58
N VAL A 124 -7.10 -4.63 13.46
CA VAL A 124 -6.69 -5.12 12.15
C VAL A 124 -5.17 -4.96 12.05
N MET A 125 -4.45 -6.04 12.33
CA MET A 125 -3.01 -5.99 12.52
C MET A 125 -2.31 -7.20 11.91
N PHE A 126 -1.04 -7.01 11.59
CA PHE A 126 -0.15 -8.09 11.18
C PHE A 126 0.69 -8.58 12.35
N ASP A 127 0.50 -9.85 12.69
CA ASP A 127 1.36 -10.62 13.59
C ASP A 127 2.31 -11.51 12.78
N PHE A 128 3.46 -11.85 13.35
CA PHE A 128 4.35 -12.85 12.77
C PHE A 128 3.77 -14.27 12.89
N ALA A 129 3.60 -14.92 11.75
CA ALA A 129 3.47 -16.37 11.73
C ALA A 129 4.80 -17.03 12.11
N GLY A 130 4.74 -18.21 12.74
CA GLY A 130 5.90 -18.94 13.25
C GLY A 130 6.97 -19.36 12.22
N ARG A 131 6.80 -19.03 10.94
CA ARG A 131 7.78 -19.27 9.85
C ARG A 131 8.33 -17.98 9.23
N GLY A 132 8.16 -16.83 9.89
CA GLY A 132 8.69 -15.54 9.43
C GLY A 132 7.86 -14.85 8.34
N THR A 133 6.59 -15.23 8.18
CA THR A 133 5.63 -14.53 7.31
C THR A 133 4.64 -13.73 8.13
N LEU A 134 3.92 -12.78 7.52
CA LEU A 134 2.86 -12.05 8.21
C LEU A 134 1.53 -12.77 8.15
N LYS A 135 0.75 -12.61 9.23
CA LYS A 135 -0.59 -13.11 9.41
C LYS A 135 -1.50 -11.94 9.78
N LEU A 136 -2.54 -11.72 8.99
CA LEU A 136 -3.57 -10.73 9.31
C LEU A 136 -4.52 -11.31 10.36
N VAL A 137 -4.67 -10.61 11.47
CA VAL A 137 -5.58 -10.91 12.58
C VAL A 137 -6.44 -9.70 12.90
N SER A 138 -7.58 -9.93 13.54
CA SER A 138 -8.50 -8.87 13.98
C SER A 138 -9.51 -9.45 14.97
N VAL A 139 -10.33 -8.58 15.57
CA VAL A 139 -11.53 -8.96 16.34
C VAL A 139 -12.83 -8.78 15.53
N LEU A 140 -12.73 -8.42 14.25
CA LEU A 140 -13.88 -8.37 13.35
C LEU A 140 -14.50 -9.76 13.19
N GLU A 141 -15.83 -9.85 13.07
CA GLU A 141 -16.60 -11.12 12.97
C GLU A 141 -16.09 -12.08 11.87
N ARG A 142 -15.47 -11.57 10.81
CA ARG A 142 -14.91 -12.38 9.70
C ARG A 142 -13.43 -12.74 9.86
N LEU A 143 -12.86 -12.44 11.03
CA LEU A 143 -11.47 -12.64 11.42
C LEU A 143 -11.35 -12.94 12.93
N ASP A 144 -12.45 -13.19 13.64
CA ASP A 144 -12.46 -13.32 15.11
C ASP A 144 -12.04 -14.71 15.57
N VAL A 145 -12.01 -15.68 14.66
CA VAL A 145 -11.47 -17.03 14.85
C VAL A 145 -10.19 -17.27 14.03
N ARG A 146 -9.32 -18.13 14.56
CA ARG A 146 -7.98 -18.39 14.02
C ARG A 146 -8.01 -18.99 12.61
N ASP A 147 -9.03 -19.79 12.33
CA ASP A 147 -9.27 -20.40 11.02
C ASP A 147 -9.70 -19.39 9.95
N GLU A 148 -10.05 -18.16 10.32
CA GLU A 148 -10.41 -17.05 9.42
C GLU A 148 -9.26 -16.08 9.15
N TRP A 149 -8.20 -16.12 9.96
CA TRP A 149 -7.00 -15.31 9.75
C TRP A 149 -6.27 -15.59 8.43
N VAL A 150 -5.80 -14.53 7.77
CA VAL A 150 -5.06 -14.66 6.51
C VAL A 150 -3.58 -14.81 6.84
N GLN A 151 -3.07 -16.04 6.81
CA GLN A 151 -1.64 -16.34 7.00
C GLN A 151 -0.88 -16.24 5.69
N ASP A 152 0.42 -15.95 5.74
CA ASP A 152 1.28 -15.80 4.54
C ASP A 152 0.76 -14.73 3.59
N VAL A 153 0.44 -13.57 4.14
CA VAL A 153 -0.01 -12.45 3.32
C VAL A 153 1.11 -12.08 2.34
N ASN A 154 0.73 -11.95 1.07
CA ASN A 154 1.66 -11.68 -0.01
C ASN A 154 1.12 -10.66 -1.04
N LYS A 155 -0.06 -10.09 -0.82
CA LYS A 155 -0.61 -9.01 -1.65
C LYS A 155 -1.64 -8.20 -0.87
N ILE A 156 -1.60 -6.88 -1.04
CA ILE A 156 -2.60 -5.94 -0.54
C ILE A 156 -3.10 -5.09 -1.72
N GLU A 157 -4.41 -5.03 -1.91
CA GLU A 157 -5.06 -4.24 -2.95
C GLU A 157 -6.03 -3.25 -2.29
N ILE A 158 -5.99 -2.00 -2.73
CA ILE A 158 -6.81 -0.90 -2.23
C ILE A 158 -7.60 -0.36 -3.42
N GLU A 159 -8.93 -0.39 -3.32
CA GLU A 159 -9.84 0.05 -4.37
C GLU A 159 -10.76 1.14 -3.85
N ASN A 160 -10.72 2.29 -4.52
CA ASN A 160 -11.69 3.36 -4.30
C ASN A 160 -12.89 3.17 -5.23
N ASP A 161 -14.10 3.20 -4.67
CA ASP A 161 -15.33 3.40 -5.46
C ASP A 161 -15.41 4.83 -6.05
#